data_AF-A0A5E4J5Q5-F1
#
_entry.id   AF-A0A5E4J5Q5-F1
#
_cell.length_a   1.000
_cell.length_b   1.000
_cell.length_c   1.000
_cell.angle_alpha   90.00
_cell.angle_beta   90.00
_cell.angle_gamma   90.00
#
_symmetry.space_group_name_H-M   'P 1'
#
loop_
_entity.id
_entity.type
_entity.pdbx_description
1 polymer ?
#
loop_
_entity_poly.entity_id
_entity_poly.type
_entity_poly.pdbx_seq_one_letter_code
_entity_poly.pdbx_strand_id
1 'polypeptide(L)'
;MLLILAGIAISLPWGLSSLNNSGPHGLSEILYAFASACGNNGSAFAGLNANTVFYNLALALGMLVGRFATILTALALAGSLAQKRIVPESSATLPVASPLFVIMLAGTVIIVGALTFFPVFVLGPILEHLQLIPGQDI
;
A
#
# COMPACT_ATOMS: atom_id res chain seq x y z
N MET A 1 -3.92 -4.10 -6.60
CA MET A 1 -5.28 -3.53 -6.45
C MET A 1 -5.21 -2.04 -6.14
N LEU A 2 -4.60 -1.64 -5.03
CA LEU A 2 -4.39 -0.22 -4.65
C LEU A 2 -3.95 0.67 -5.81
N LEU A 3 -2.79 0.42 -6.43
CA LEU A 3 -2.25 1.26 -7.51
C LEU A 3 -3.16 1.29 -8.75
N ILE A 4 -3.92 0.22 -8.99
CA ILE A 4 -4.87 0.14 -10.10
C ILE A 4 -6.05 1.07 -9.83
N LEU A 5 -6.66 0.97 -8.64
CA LEU A 5 -7.80 1.81 -8.25
C LEU A 5 -7.40 3.29 -8.14
N ALA A 6 -6.22 3.57 -7.60
CA ALA A 6 -5.66 4.93 -7.56
C ALA A 6 -5.42 5.47 -8.98
N GLY A 7 -4.84 4.66 -9.87
CA GLY A 7 -4.63 5.01 -11.28
C GLY A 7 -5.94 5.34 -12.01
N ILE A 8 -6.99 4.56 -11.75
CA ILE A 8 -8.35 4.82 -12.27
C ILE A 8 -8.89 6.15 -11.71
N ALA A 9 -8.76 6.40 -10.41
CA ALA A 9 -9.25 7.63 -9.79
C ALA A 9 -8.57 8.90 -10.34
N ILE A 10 -7.24 8.88 -10.54
CA ILE A 10 -6.52 10.04 -11.09
C ILE A 10 -6.78 10.25 -12.58
N SER A 11 -7.28 9.23 -13.29
CA SER A 11 -7.55 9.28 -14.73
C SER A 11 -8.98 9.72 -15.07
N LEU A 12 -9.85 9.86 -14.07
CA LEU A 12 -11.28 10.14 -14.26
C LEU A 12 -11.68 11.49 -13.64
N PRO A 13 -12.49 12.32 -14.33
CA PRO A 13 -12.88 13.63 -13.83
C PRO A 13 -13.57 13.61 -12.46
N TRP A 14 -14.42 12.60 -12.22
CA TRP A 14 -15.14 12.43 -10.95
C TRP A 14 -14.25 11.91 -9.80
N GLY A 15 -13.11 11.29 -10.12
CA GLY A 15 -12.11 10.96 -9.10
C GLY A 15 -11.37 12.21 -8.65
N LEU A 16 -10.96 13.06 -9.60
CA LEU A 16 -10.28 14.32 -9.32
C LEU A 16 -11.19 15.38 -8.68
N SER A 17 -12.50 15.37 -8.97
CA SER A 17 -13.44 16.36 -8.40
C SER A 17 -13.66 16.24 -6.89
N SER A 18 -13.20 15.15 -6.26
CA SER A 18 -13.28 14.94 -4.81
C SER A 18 -12.12 15.55 -4.04
N LEU A 19 -11.10 16.08 -4.71
CA LEU A 19 -9.92 16.67 -4.10
C LEU A 19 -10.21 18.05 -3.51
N ASN A 20 -9.71 18.29 -2.29
CA ASN A 20 -9.64 19.63 -1.71
C ASN A 20 -8.26 20.27 -1.92
N ASN A 21 -7.23 19.46 -2.16
CA ASN A 21 -5.87 19.90 -2.44
C ASN A 21 -5.46 19.54 -3.86
N SER A 22 -4.74 20.45 -4.52
CA SER A 22 -4.21 20.23 -5.88
C SER A 22 -2.76 19.77 -5.85
N GLY A 23 -2.24 19.29 -6.99
CA GLY A 23 -0.82 18.94 -7.12
C GLY A 23 -0.41 17.70 -6.33
N PRO A 24 0.86 17.62 -5.86
CA PRO A 24 1.42 16.44 -5.19
C PRO A 24 0.66 16.01 -3.92
N HIS A 25 0.08 16.96 -3.17
CA HIS A 25 -0.71 16.65 -1.99
C HIS A 25 -2.02 15.95 -2.36
N GLY A 26 -2.72 16.43 -3.39
CA GLY A 26 -3.95 15.78 -3.88
C GLY A 26 -3.69 14.37 -4.40
N LEU A 27 -2.56 14.16 -5.09
CA LEU A 27 -2.13 12.81 -5.46
C LEU A 27 -1.94 11.92 -4.22
N SER A 28 -1.30 12.44 -3.18
CA SER A 28 -1.10 11.74 -1.90
C SER A 28 -2.42 11.41 -1.20
N GLU A 29 -3.41 12.32 -1.21
CA GLU A 29 -4.75 12.08 -0.64
C GLU A 29 -5.45 10.87 -1.29
N ILE A 30 -5.44 10.80 -2.64
CA ILE A 30 -6.06 9.70 -3.39
C ILE A 30 -5.35 8.38 -3.08
N LEU A 31 -4.02 8.38 -3.18
CA LEU A 31 -3.21 7.19 -2.94
C LEU A 31 -3.36 6.68 -1.51
N TYR A 32 -3.37 7.58 -0.53
CA TYR A 32 -3.53 7.23 0.87
C TYR A 32 -4.91 6.64 1.15
N ALA A 33 -5.98 7.18 0.55
CA ALA A 33 -7.32 6.61 0.68
C ALA A 33 -7.37 5.16 0.19
N PHE A 34 -6.81 4.86 -0.99
CA PHE A 34 -6.75 3.48 -1.50
C PHE A 34 -5.76 2.61 -0.72
N ALA A 35 -4.67 3.15 -0.21
CA ALA A 35 -3.72 2.44 0.64
C ALA A 35 -4.35 1.97 1.93
N SER A 36 -5.03 2.89 2.61
CA SER A 36 -5.76 2.60 3.84
C SER A 36 -6.89 1.60 3.61
N ALA A 37 -7.69 1.78 2.55
CA ALA A 37 -8.79 0.86 2.23
C ALA A 37 -8.29 -0.54 1.85
N CYS A 38 -7.35 -0.66 0.90
CA CYS A 38 -6.82 -1.97 0.50
C CYS A 38 -6.03 -2.65 1.63
N GLY A 39 -5.34 -1.86 2.46
CA GLY A 39 -4.64 -2.33 3.65
C GLY A 39 -5.55 -2.62 4.84
N ASN A 40 -6.85 -2.30 4.74
CA ASN A 40 -7.84 -2.40 5.82
C ASN A 40 -7.41 -1.68 7.12
N ASN A 41 -6.77 -0.52 7.00
CA ASN A 41 -6.34 0.30 8.14
C ASN A 41 -7.48 1.16 8.68
N GLY A 42 -8.12 1.95 7.81
CA GLY A 42 -9.24 2.84 8.17
C GLY A 42 -8.84 4.30 8.41
N SER A 43 -7.55 4.64 8.42
CA SER A 43 -7.09 6.03 8.45
C SER A 43 -7.41 6.80 7.16
N ALA A 44 -7.51 8.13 7.24
CA ALA A 44 -7.70 9.01 6.09
C ALA A 44 -7.03 10.37 6.32
N PHE A 45 -6.58 11.03 5.26
CA PHE A 45 -6.17 12.45 5.31
C PHE A 45 -7.35 13.40 5.55
N ALA A 46 -8.58 12.94 5.29
CA ALA A 46 -9.83 13.68 5.46
C ALA A 46 -9.99 14.96 4.61
N GLY A 47 -9.01 15.32 3.77
CA GLY A 47 -9.18 16.35 2.72
C GLY A 47 -9.86 15.84 1.44
N LEU A 48 -9.79 14.53 1.15
CA LEU A 48 -10.52 13.90 0.06
C LEU A 48 -12.00 13.66 0.43
N ASN A 49 -12.94 14.18 -0.35
CA ASN A 49 -14.35 13.85 -0.20
C ASN A 49 -14.65 12.44 -0.76
N ALA A 50 -14.57 11.45 0.13
CA ALA A 50 -14.88 10.05 -0.18
C ALA A 50 -16.39 9.73 -0.23
N ASN A 51 -17.28 10.66 0.14
CA ASN A 51 -18.73 10.45 0.11
C ASN A 51 -19.31 10.70 -1.29
N THR A 52 -18.76 10.01 -2.28
CA THR A 52 -19.29 9.96 -3.65
C THR A 52 -19.58 8.51 -4.01
N VAL A 53 -20.49 8.28 -4.95
CA VAL A 53 -20.80 6.92 -5.42
C VAL A 53 -19.53 6.21 -5.90
N PHE A 54 -18.66 6.92 -6.61
CA PHE A 54 -17.38 6.40 -7.10
C PHE A 54 -16.47 5.94 -5.95
N TYR A 55 -16.15 6.83 -5.00
CA TYR A 55 -15.22 6.49 -3.92
C TYR A 55 -15.81 5.45 -2.97
N ASN A 56 -17.10 5.53 -2.64
CA ASN A 56 -17.75 4.51 -1.82
C ASN A 56 -17.61 3.11 -2.44
N LEU A 57 -17.89 2.95 -3.74
CA LEU A 57 -17.77 1.66 -4.42
C LEU A 57 -16.31 1.22 -4.60
N ALA A 58 -15.42 2.12 -5.02
CA ALA A 58 -14.03 1.80 -5.28
C ALA A 58 -13.28 1.43 -3.98
N LEU A 59 -13.50 2.17 -2.89
CA LEU A 59 -12.91 1.88 -1.59
C LEU A 59 -13.53 0.61 -0.97
N ALA A 60 -14.84 0.39 -1.10
CA ALA A 60 -15.48 -0.85 -0.66
C ALA A 60 -14.91 -2.07 -1.38
N LEU A 61 -14.71 -1.99 -2.70
CA LEU A 61 -14.05 -3.04 -3.46
C LEU A 61 -12.60 -3.25 -3.00
N GLY A 62 -11.86 -2.16 -2.77
CA GLY A 62 -10.50 -2.20 -2.23
C GLY A 62 -10.43 -2.94 -0.89
N MET A 63 -11.31 -2.60 0.05
CA MET A 63 -11.42 -3.29 1.36
C MET A 63 -11.79 -4.76 1.19
N LEU A 64 -12.82 -5.07 0.40
CA LEU A 64 -13.31 -6.43 0.21
C LEU A 64 -12.19 -7.33 -0.34
N VAL A 65 -11.53 -6.90 -1.42
CA VAL A 65 -10.46 -7.67 -2.05
C VAL A 65 -9.23 -7.73 -1.13
N GLY A 66 -8.81 -6.60 -0.55
CA GLY A 66 -7.67 -6.55 0.36
C GLY A 66 -7.83 -7.50 1.55
N ARG A 67 -9.04 -7.56 2.13
CA ARG A 67 -9.35 -8.44 3.27
C ARG A 67 -9.38 -9.91 2.84
N PHE A 68 -10.23 -10.25 1.89
CA PHE A 68 -10.52 -11.65 1.59
C PHE A 68 -9.48 -12.32 0.70
N ALA A 69 -8.84 -11.61 -0.23
CA ALA A 69 -7.76 -12.20 -1.02
C ALA A 69 -6.57 -12.60 -0.12
N THR A 70 -6.25 -11.77 0.87
CA THR A 70 -5.19 -12.06 1.85
C THR A 70 -5.55 -13.28 2.70
N ILE A 71 -6.77 -13.33 3.24
CA ILE A 71 -7.25 -14.47 4.06
C ILE A 71 -7.26 -15.76 3.23
N LEU A 72 -7.81 -15.73 2.02
CA LEU A 72 -7.88 -16.91 1.15
C LEU A 72 -6.49 -17.43 0.79
N THR A 73 -5.55 -16.53 0.47
CA THR A 73 -4.17 -16.91 0.18
C THR A 73 -3.47 -17.51 1.41
N ALA A 74 -3.69 -16.92 2.59
CA ALA A 74 -3.14 -17.45 3.84
C ALA A 74 -3.71 -18.84 4.19
N LEU A 75 -5.02 -19.07 4.00
CA LEU A 75 -5.66 -20.37 4.20
C LEU A 75 -5.16 -21.42 3.21
N ALA A 76 -5.00 -21.05 1.93
CA ALA A 76 -4.44 -21.95 0.92
C ALA A 76 -2.99 -22.35 1.26
N LEU A 77 -2.18 -21.39 1.71
CA LEU A 77 -0.81 -21.65 2.17
C LEU A 77 -0.81 -22.55 3.40
N ALA A 78 -1.68 -22.29 4.39
CA ALA A 78 -1.81 -23.11 5.58
C ALA A 78 -2.19 -24.57 5.25
N GLY A 79 -3.15 -24.78 4.35
CA GLY A 79 -3.54 -26.11 3.87
C GLY A 79 -2.39 -26.85 3.17
N SER A 80 -1.61 -26.13 2.34
CA SER A 80 -0.42 -26.68 1.67
C SER A 80 0.69 -27.04 2.66
N LEU A 81 0.92 -26.21 3.68
CA LEU A 81 1.92 -26.46 4.72
C LEU A 81 1.52 -27.59 5.67
N ALA A 82 0.23 -27.73 6.00
CA ALA A 82 -0.28 -28.78 6.87
C ALA A 82 -0.03 -30.20 6.32
N GLN A 83 0.10 -30.34 5.01
CA GLN A 83 0.42 -31.62 4.36
C GLN A 83 1.93 -31.93 4.35
N LYS A 84 2.79 -30.97 4.70
CA LYS A 84 4.25 -31.15 4.72
C LYS A 84 4.71 -31.71 6.06
N ARG A 85 5.69 -32.62 6.02
CA ARG A 85 6.36 -33.12 7.22
C ARG A 85 7.40 -32.12 7.68
N ILE A 86 7.53 -31.94 9.00
CA ILE A 86 8.60 -31.16 9.61
C ILE A 86 9.91 -31.95 9.44
N VAL A 87 10.94 -31.27 8.94
CA VAL A 87 12.28 -31.85 8.77
C VAL A 87 13.14 -31.39 9.95
N PRO A 88 13.90 -32.30 10.61
CA PRO A 88 14.82 -31.93 11.68
C PRO A 88 15.88 -30.91 11.23
N GLU A 89 16.39 -30.12 12.16
CA GLU A 89 17.45 -29.16 11.86
C GLU A 89 18.74 -29.86 11.43
N SER A 90 19.48 -29.21 10.54
CA SER A 90 20.76 -29.68 10.02
C SER A 90 21.75 -28.52 9.93
N SER A 91 23.00 -28.80 9.54
CA SER A 91 24.00 -27.76 9.29
C SER A 91 23.62 -26.75 8.20
N ALA A 92 22.63 -27.06 7.36
CA ALA A 92 22.12 -26.15 6.33
C ALA A 92 20.91 -25.32 6.78
N THR A 93 20.40 -25.51 8.01
CA THR A 93 19.23 -24.78 8.51
C THR A 93 19.62 -23.35 8.93
N LEU A 94 18.94 -22.34 8.37
CA LEU A 94 19.14 -20.95 8.75
C LEU A 94 18.42 -20.63 10.09
N PRO A 95 19.10 -20.06 11.11
CA PRO A 95 18.45 -19.74 12.38
C PRO A 95 17.51 -18.53 12.26
N VAL A 96 16.19 -18.76 12.31
CA VAL A 96 15.16 -17.72 12.11
C VAL A 96 14.94 -16.78 13.31
N ALA A 97 15.56 -17.07 14.46
CA ALA A 97 15.55 -16.20 15.65
C ALA A 97 16.87 -15.41 15.81
N SER A 98 17.75 -15.42 14.81
CA SER A 98 19.02 -14.70 14.86
C SER A 98 18.88 -13.23 14.43
N PRO A 99 19.79 -12.34 14.88
CA PRO A 99 19.85 -10.97 14.38
C PRO A 99 19.99 -10.89 12.85
N LEU A 100 20.71 -11.83 12.24
CA LEU A 100 20.86 -11.91 10.79
C LEU A 100 19.52 -12.09 10.08
N PHE A 101 18.69 -13.02 10.55
CA PHE A 101 17.36 -13.25 9.97
C PHE A 101 16.45 -12.02 10.15
N VAL A 102 16.50 -11.37 11.32
CA VAL A 102 15.73 -10.15 11.58
C VAL A 102 16.10 -9.05 10.59
N ILE A 103 17.40 -8.80 10.37
CA ILE A 103 17.88 -7.79 9.42
C ILE A 103 17.47 -8.16 8.00
N MET A 104 17.63 -9.42 7.61
CA MET A 104 17.24 -9.91 6.28
C MET A 104 15.73 -9.75 6.04
N LEU A 105 14.90 -10.09 7.03
CA LEU A 105 13.45 -9.97 6.94
C LEU A 105 13.03 -8.50 6.85
N ALA A 106 13.55 -7.64 7.74
CA ALA A 106 13.27 -6.21 7.72
C ALA A 106 13.72 -5.56 6.40
N GLY A 107 14.93 -5.90 5.93
CA GLY A 107 15.46 -5.44 4.65
C GLY A 107 14.57 -5.87 3.48
N THR A 108 14.09 -7.12 3.49
CA THR A 108 13.17 -7.62 2.46
C THR A 108 11.86 -6.82 2.44
N VAL A 109 11.24 -6.60 3.61
CA VAL A 109 9.99 -5.82 3.72
C VAL A 109 10.20 -4.38 3.23
N ILE A 110 11.31 -3.74 3.64
CA ILE A 110 11.64 -2.37 3.25
C ILE A 110 11.88 -2.29 1.74
N ILE A 111 12.67 -3.18 1.15
CA ILE A 111 12.99 -3.15 -0.28
C ILE A 111 11.74 -3.39 -1.12
N VAL A 112 10.95 -4.42 -0.80
CA VAL A 112 9.71 -4.70 -1.53
C VAL A 112 8.73 -3.53 -1.42
N GLY A 113 8.55 -2.97 -0.22
CA GLY A 113 7.71 -1.79 -0.01
C GLY A 113 8.22 -0.57 -0.78
N ALA A 114 9.50 -0.23 -0.61
CA ALA A 114 10.13 0.90 -1.27
C ALA A 114 9.99 0.81 -2.78
N LEU A 115 10.39 -0.31 -3.41
CA LEU A 115 10.32 -0.46 -4.86
C LEU A 115 8.88 -0.45 -5.41
N THR A 116 7.91 -0.97 -4.64
CA THR A 116 6.50 -0.96 -5.05
C THR A 116 5.90 0.45 -5.06
N PHE A 117 6.25 1.26 -4.06
CA PHE A 117 5.67 2.59 -3.85
C PHE A 117 6.59 3.74 -4.25
N PHE A 118 7.81 3.46 -4.75
CA PHE A 118 8.80 4.48 -5.07
C PHE A 118 8.28 5.55 -6.05
N PRO A 119 7.68 5.20 -7.21
CA PRO A 119 7.20 6.21 -8.15
C PRO A 119 6.14 7.14 -7.52
N VAL A 120 5.31 6.54 -6.68
CA VAL A 120 4.23 7.22 -5.97
C VAL A 120 4.78 8.16 -4.88
N PHE A 121 5.75 7.69 -4.07
CA PHE A 121 6.33 8.53 -3.03
C PHE A 121 7.10 9.72 -3.59
N VAL A 122 7.80 9.52 -4.72
CA VAL A 122 8.51 10.59 -5.42
C VAL A 122 7.53 11.66 -5.90
N LEU A 123 6.42 11.28 -6.54
CA LEU A 123 5.46 12.23 -7.12
C LEU A 123 4.48 12.85 -6.12
N GLY A 124 4.33 12.26 -4.93
CA GLY A 124 3.45 12.76 -3.87
C GLY A 124 4.23 13.46 -2.76
N PRO A 125 4.45 12.81 -1.60
CA PRO A 125 4.96 13.46 -0.40
C PRO A 125 6.40 13.99 -0.53
N ILE A 126 7.26 13.33 -1.32
CA ILE A 126 8.64 13.80 -1.49
C ILE A 126 8.65 15.09 -2.32
N LEU A 127 7.95 15.12 -3.45
CA LEU A 127 7.83 16.33 -4.27
C LEU A 127 7.16 17.47 -3.49
N GLU A 128 6.11 17.17 -2.73
CA GLU A 128 5.47 18.15 -1.83
C GLU A 128 6.49 18.74 -0.84
N HIS A 129 7.30 17.90 -0.18
CA HIS A 129 8.30 18.38 0.76
C HIS A 129 9.34 19.29 0.10
N LEU A 130 9.78 18.97 -1.12
CA LEU A 130 10.73 19.79 -1.86
C LEU A 130 10.15 21.15 -2.25
N GLN A 131 8.85 21.22 -2.58
CA GLN A 131 8.17 22.50 -2.89
C GLN A 131 8.01 23.41 -1.67
N LEU A 132 8.05 22.86 -0.45
CA LEU A 132 8.03 23.65 0.78
C LEU A 132 9.38 24.31 1.10
N ILE A 133 10.45 23.94 0.40
CA ILE A 133 11.79 24.52 0.59
C ILE A 133 11.86 25.88 -0.13
N PRO A 134 12.13 26.99 0.59
CA PRO A 134 12.17 28.31 -0.03
C PRO A 134 13.22 28.40 -1.15
N GLY A 135 12.80 28.83 -2.35
CA GLY A 135 13.69 29.08 -3.49
C GLY A 135 13.81 27.94 -4.51
N GLN A 136 13.02 26.87 -4.39
CA GLN A 136 12.90 25.81 -5.40
C GLN A 136 11.47 25.78 -5.98
N ASP A 137 11.22 26.59 -7.01
CA ASP A 137 10.05 26.42 -7.87
C ASP A 137 10.37 25.32 -8.91
N ILE A 138 10.01 24.07 -8.61
CA ILE A 138 10.14 22.91 -9.50
C ILE A 138 8.81 22.56 -10.15
#